data_AF-A0A2W6CJ61-F1
#
_entry.id   AF-A0A2W6CJ61-F1
#
_cell.length_a   1.000
_cell.length_b   1.000
_cell.length_c   1.000
_cell.angle_alpha   90.00
_cell.angle_beta   90.00
_cell.angle_gamma   90.00
#
_symmetry.space_group_name_H-M   'P 1'
#
loop_
_entity.id
_entity.type
_entity.pdbx_description
1 polymer ?
#
loop_
_entity_poly.entity_id
_entity_poly.type
_entity_poly.pdbx_seq_one_letter_code
_entity_poly.pdbx_strand_id
1 'polypeptide(L)'
;MTGAGQGKGESGVGRAEVRVYNNSTIRGLAARAAGDLTAQGWTVADVGNYPCGTIPTTTVYYQEGTGQRADAEAIGAEFGMRVMPRFPGIAHASPGLIVIVTKDYRR
;
A
#
# COMPACT_ATOMS: atom_id res chain seq x y z
N MET A 1 -13.85 -37.26 0.81
CA MET A 1 -14.22 -36.05 1.56
C MET A 1 -12.97 -35.15 1.55
N THR A 2 -12.64 -34.50 0.42
CA THR A 2 -13.08 -33.13 -0.01
C THR A 2 -12.73 -32.06 1.04
N GLY A 3 -11.98 -30.97 0.82
CA GLY A 3 -11.38 -30.33 -0.37
C GLY A 3 -10.07 -29.61 0.03
N ALA A 4 -9.13 -29.35 -0.89
CA ALA A 4 -9.11 -28.29 -1.91
C ALA A 4 -9.22 -26.86 -1.34
N GLY A 5 -8.16 -26.07 -1.53
CA GLY A 5 -8.25 -24.61 -1.66
C GLY A 5 -7.37 -23.78 -0.75
N GLN A 6 -6.13 -23.52 -1.17
CA GLN A 6 -5.52 -22.19 -1.05
C GLN A 6 -4.41 -22.09 -2.10
N GLY A 7 -4.83 -21.74 -3.31
CA GLY A 7 -3.94 -21.24 -4.34
C GLY A 7 -3.20 -20.04 -3.77
N LYS A 8 -1.88 -20.17 -3.66
CA LYS A 8 -0.97 -19.06 -3.40
C LYS A 8 -1.02 -18.14 -4.62
N GLY A 9 -1.93 -17.16 -4.56
CA GLY A 9 -1.95 -15.94 -5.39
C GLY A 9 -1.52 -16.15 -6.82
N GLU A 10 -2.33 -16.89 -7.58
CA GLU A 10 -2.26 -16.89 -9.03
C GLU A 10 -2.38 -15.44 -9.51
N SER A 11 -1.55 -15.09 -10.48
CA SER A 11 -1.63 -13.87 -11.29
C SER A 11 -3.06 -13.68 -11.82
N GLY A 12 -3.92 -13.05 -11.03
CA GLY A 12 -5.23 -12.61 -11.44
C GLY A 12 -5.09 -11.29 -12.16
N VAL A 13 -5.85 -11.13 -13.24
CA VAL A 13 -6.07 -9.87 -13.95
C VAL A 13 -6.85 -8.91 -13.01
N GLY A 14 -6.19 -8.44 -11.96
CA GLY A 14 -6.74 -7.65 -10.85
C GLY A 14 -5.66 -6.77 -10.22
N ARG A 15 -6.07 -5.60 -9.72
CA ARG A 15 -5.18 -4.58 -9.14
C ARG A 15 -4.31 -5.15 -8.02
N ALA A 16 -3.10 -4.63 -7.86
CA ALA A 16 -2.20 -5.02 -6.79
C ALA A 16 -2.80 -4.74 -5.40
N GLU A 17 -2.62 -5.67 -4.45
CA GLU A 17 -3.02 -5.47 -3.06
C GLU A 17 -2.23 -4.31 -2.43
N VAL A 18 -2.88 -3.55 -1.57
CA VAL A 18 -2.31 -2.36 -0.93
C VAL A 18 -2.08 -2.63 0.56
N ARG A 19 -0.92 -2.24 1.08
CA ARG A 19 -0.61 -2.25 2.52
C ARG A 19 -0.45 -0.82 2.99
N VAL A 20 -1.04 -0.49 4.13
CA VAL A 20 -1.07 0.89 4.62
C VAL A 20 -0.33 0.97 5.95
N TYR A 21 0.73 1.76 6.00
CA TYR A 21 1.53 1.94 7.21
C TYR A 21 1.56 3.40 7.65
N ASN A 22 1.41 3.62 8.96
CA ASN A 22 1.48 4.94 9.56
C ASN A 22 2.92 5.28 9.97
N ASN A 23 3.48 6.35 9.45
CA ASN A 23 4.76 6.93 9.87
C ASN A 23 4.56 8.30 10.54
N SER A 24 3.51 8.44 11.33
CA SER A 24 3.20 9.62 12.12
C SER A 24 2.78 9.25 13.55
N THR A 25 2.66 10.25 14.41
CA THR A 25 2.13 10.10 15.77
C THR A 25 0.59 10.14 15.84
N ILE A 26 -0.08 10.34 14.70
CA ILE A 26 -1.55 10.43 14.64
C ILE A 26 -2.12 9.02 14.73
N ARG A 27 -2.84 8.73 15.82
CA ARG A 27 -3.47 7.42 16.01
C ARG A 27 -4.57 7.18 14.97
N GLY A 28 -4.60 5.96 14.43
CA GLY A 28 -5.61 5.54 13.46
C GLY A 28 -5.44 6.10 12.04
N LEU A 29 -4.35 6.83 11.75
CA LEU A 29 -4.15 7.43 10.43
C LEU A 29 -4.09 6.39 9.30
N ALA A 30 -3.36 5.28 9.50
CA ALA A 30 -3.33 4.19 8.53
C ALA A 30 -4.70 3.51 8.35
N ALA A 31 -5.48 3.36 9.43
CA ALA A 31 -6.82 2.80 9.35
C ALA A 31 -7.78 3.71 8.56
N ARG A 32 -7.67 5.03 8.73
CA ARG A 32 -8.40 6.01 7.92
C ARG A 32 -8.05 5.87 6.44
N ALA A 33 -6.76 5.92 6.12
CA ALA A 33 -6.31 5.80 4.73
C ALA A 33 -6.68 4.46 4.09
N ALA A 34 -6.64 3.36 4.86
CA ALA A 34 -7.12 2.06 4.42
C ALA A 34 -8.64 2.07 4.10
N GLY A 35 -9.44 2.73 4.93
CA GLY A 35 -10.87 2.94 4.67
C GLY A 35 -11.09 3.71 3.37
N ASP A 36 -10.36 4.80 3.16
CA ASP A 36 -10.49 5.63 1.97
C ASP A 36 -10.06 4.87 0.69
N LEU A 37 -8.98 4.08 0.76
CA LEU A 37 -8.56 3.20 -0.33
C LEU A 37 -9.61 2.14 -0.65
N THR A 38 -10.18 1.50 0.37
CA THR A 38 -11.22 0.48 0.21
C THR A 38 -12.49 1.09 -0.41
N ALA A 39 -12.84 2.31 -0.03
CA ALA A 39 -13.96 3.05 -0.62
C ALA A 39 -13.78 3.35 -2.12
N GLN A 40 -12.53 3.43 -2.59
CA GLN A 40 -12.18 3.57 -4.01
C GLN A 40 -12.00 2.22 -4.73
N GLY A 41 -12.33 1.11 -4.06
CA GLY A 41 -12.27 -0.24 -4.62
C GLY A 41 -10.87 -0.86 -4.61
N TRP A 42 -9.93 -0.34 -3.82
CA TRP A 42 -8.64 -0.98 -3.62
C TRP A 42 -8.70 -2.06 -2.55
N THR A 43 -8.02 -3.18 -2.77
CA THR A 43 -7.91 -4.26 -1.79
C THR A 43 -6.80 -3.93 -0.79
N VAL A 44 -7.16 -3.66 0.47
CA VAL A 44 -6.18 -3.46 1.54
C VAL A 44 -5.87 -4.78 2.25
N ALA A 45 -4.62 -5.23 2.16
CA ALA A 45 -4.17 -6.51 2.73
C ALA A 45 -3.62 -6.37 4.15
N ASP A 46 -3.07 -5.21 4.51
CA ASP A 46 -2.46 -5.00 5.83
C ASP A 46 -2.53 -3.53 6.24
N VAL A 47 -2.69 -3.29 7.54
CA VAL A 47 -2.75 -1.96 8.14
C VAL A 47 -1.93 -1.95 9.43
N GLY A 48 -0.95 -1.05 9.53
CA GLY A 48 -0.07 -1.02 10.68
C GLY A 48 0.69 0.29 10.88
N ASN A 49 1.71 0.24 11.73
CA ASN A 49 2.67 1.34 11.89
C ASN A 49 3.96 0.99 11.14
N TYR A 50 4.57 2.00 10.52
CA TYR A 50 5.86 1.85 9.86
C TYR A 50 6.99 2.01 10.89
N PRO A 51 7.78 0.96 11.17
CA PRO A 51 8.78 1.01 12.25
C PRO A 51 10.13 1.60 11.81
N CYS A 52 10.36 1.77 10.50
CA CYS A 52 11.70 1.96 9.96
C CYS A 52 11.94 3.39 9.43
N GLY A 53 12.49 4.27 10.26
CA GLY A 53 12.89 5.62 9.81
C GLY A 53 11.70 6.55 9.53
N THR A 54 12.01 7.71 8.96
CA THR A 54 11.06 8.81 8.78
C THR A 54 10.88 9.12 7.30
N ILE A 55 9.64 8.99 6.83
CA ILE A 55 9.22 9.40 5.50
C ILE A 55 8.71 10.85 5.59
N PRO A 56 9.17 11.77 4.72
CA PRO A 56 8.85 13.19 4.85
C PRO A 56 7.42 13.55 4.38
N THR A 57 6.81 12.72 3.52
CA THR A 57 5.47 12.95 2.96
C THR A 57 4.79 11.64 2.58
N THR A 58 3.47 11.63 2.52
CA THR A 58 2.69 10.44 2.22
C THR A 58 3.08 9.92 0.84
N THR A 59 3.55 8.68 0.80
CA THR A 59 4.16 8.11 -0.40
C THR A 59 3.65 6.68 -0.64
N VAL A 60 3.29 6.40 -1.89
CA VAL A 60 2.99 5.06 -2.41
C VAL A 60 4.25 4.46 -3.00
N TYR A 61 4.60 3.28 -2.52
CA TYR A 61 5.77 2.52 -2.96
C TYR A 61 5.35 1.29 -3.76
N TYR A 62 5.97 1.13 -4.93
CA TYR A 62 5.75 -0.01 -5.82
C TYR A 62 7.05 -0.79 -6.05
N GLN A 63 6.94 -2.05 -6.43
CA GLN A 63 8.12 -2.84 -6.81
C GLN A 63 8.52 -2.53 -8.26
N GLU A 64 9.76 -2.07 -8.48
CA GLU A 64 10.28 -1.87 -9.83
C GLU A 64 10.36 -3.18 -10.62
N GLY A 65 10.25 -3.07 -11.95
CA GLY A 65 10.22 -4.23 -12.84
C GLY A 65 8.91 -5.01 -12.80
N THR A 66 7.84 -4.46 -12.20
CA THR A 66 6.50 -5.07 -12.18
C THR A 66 5.44 -4.14 -12.75
N GLY A 67 4.26 -4.68 -13.07
CA GLY A 67 3.09 -3.90 -13.52
C GLY A 67 2.47 -3.00 -12.44
N GLN A 68 2.94 -3.06 -11.20
CA GLN A 68 2.39 -2.34 -10.05
C GLN A 68 2.56 -0.83 -10.13
N ARG A 69 3.47 -0.35 -10.97
CA ARG A 69 3.72 1.10 -11.14
C ARG A 69 2.45 1.84 -11.57
N ALA A 70 1.69 1.29 -12.51
CA ALA A 70 0.46 1.92 -13.00
C ALA A 70 -0.59 2.07 -11.89
N ASP A 71 -0.76 1.03 -11.07
CA ASP A 71 -1.66 1.06 -9.92
C ASP A 71 -1.19 2.09 -8.87
N ALA A 72 0.11 2.17 -8.61
CA ALA A 72 0.68 3.14 -7.68
C ALA A 72 0.52 4.59 -8.15
N GLU A 73 0.70 4.83 -9.46
CA GLU A 73 0.45 6.12 -10.09
C GLU A 73 -1.03 6.51 -10.01
N ALA A 74 -1.96 5.55 -10.16
CA ALA A 74 -3.39 5.79 -9.98
C ALA A 74 -3.73 6.22 -8.55
N ILE A 75 -3.25 5.49 -7.53
CA ILE A 75 -3.43 5.87 -6.11
C ILE A 75 -2.78 7.24 -5.85
N GLY A 76 -1.56 7.46 -6.35
CA GLY A 76 -0.85 8.72 -6.18
C GLY A 76 -1.63 9.91 -6.73
N ALA A 77 -2.18 9.79 -7.95
CA ALA A 77 -2.99 10.82 -8.58
C ALA A 77 -4.31 11.05 -7.85
N GLU A 78 -4.99 9.98 -7.45
CA GLU A 78 -6.30 10.05 -6.80
C GLU A 78 -6.22 10.65 -5.39
N PHE A 79 -5.21 10.26 -4.62
CA PHE A 79 -5.05 10.68 -3.22
C PHE A 79 -4.08 11.85 -3.02
N GLY A 80 -3.41 12.31 -4.08
CA GLY A 80 -2.40 13.36 -4.00
C GLY A 80 -1.13 12.91 -3.26
N MET A 81 -0.75 11.64 -3.42
CA MET A 81 0.42 11.05 -2.78
C MET A 81 1.61 11.03 -3.73
N ARG A 82 2.81 11.10 -3.19
CA ARG A 82 4.03 10.88 -3.98
C ARG A 82 4.10 9.40 -4.37
N VAL A 83 4.68 9.10 -5.53
CA VAL A 83 4.88 7.73 -6.00
C VAL A 83 6.36 7.47 -6.16
N MET A 84 6.86 6.39 -5.56
CA MET A 84 8.28 6.04 -5.57
C MET A 84 8.48 4.53 -5.70
N PRO A 85 9.61 4.09 -6.26
CA PRO A 85 10.00 2.70 -6.14
C PRO A 85 10.28 2.33 -4.69
N ARG A 86 10.02 1.07 -4.32
CA ARG A 86 10.41 0.50 -3.02
C ARG A 86 11.92 0.68 -2.79
N PHE A 87 12.28 1.15 -1.60
CA PHE A 87 13.67 1.25 -1.16
C PHE A 87 14.08 0.01 -0.36
N PRO A 88 15.39 -0.23 -0.12
CA PRO A 88 15.88 -1.45 0.54
C PRO A 88 15.18 -1.80 1.87
N GLY A 89 14.81 -0.80 2.67
CA GLY A 89 14.11 -0.98 3.95
C GLY A 89 12.70 -1.56 3.85
N ILE A 90 12.10 -1.60 2.66
CA ILE A 90 10.78 -2.21 2.38
C ILE A 90 10.82 -3.14 1.16
N ALA A 91 12.00 -3.46 0.65
CA ALA A 91 12.15 -4.31 -0.53
C ALA A 91 11.67 -5.75 -0.26
N HIS A 92 11.87 -6.26 0.96
CA HIS A 92 11.47 -7.60 1.39
C HIS A 92 10.03 -7.69 1.91
N ALA A 93 9.29 -6.58 1.93
CA ALA A 93 7.88 -6.61 2.29
C ALA A 93 7.09 -7.44 1.27
N SER A 94 5.99 -8.05 1.72
CA SER A 94 5.16 -8.92 0.90
C SER A 94 4.72 -8.25 -0.44
N PRO A 95 4.45 -9.03 -1.50
CA PRO A 95 4.11 -8.49 -2.83
C PRO A 95 2.88 -7.59 -2.80
N GLY A 96 2.91 -6.45 -3.50
CA GLY A 96 1.82 -5.47 -3.54
C GLY A 96 2.31 -4.01 -3.48
N LEU A 97 1.39 -3.08 -3.35
CA LEU A 97 1.69 -1.68 -3.09
C LEU A 97 1.85 -1.44 -1.59
N ILE A 98 2.69 -0.47 -1.23
CA ILE A 98 2.88 -0.05 0.15
C ILE A 98 2.64 1.45 0.22
N VAL A 99 1.59 1.86 0.92
CA VAL A 99 1.27 3.26 1.19
C VAL A 99 1.78 3.58 2.57
N ILE A 100 2.76 4.47 2.67
CA ILE A 100 3.22 5.00 3.95
C ILE A 100 2.60 6.38 4.14
N VAL A 101 1.66 6.48 5.08
CA VAL A 101 0.97 7.73 5.41
C VAL A 101 1.69 8.48 6.52
N THR A 102 1.75 9.79 6.35
CA THR A 102 2.37 10.74 7.28
C THR A 102 1.36 11.83 7.62
N LYS A 103 1.72 12.75 8.53
CA LYS A 103 0.81 13.79 9.02
C LYS A 103 0.19 14.70 7.95
N ASP A 104 0.77 14.72 6.75
CA ASP A 104 0.29 15.44 5.56
C ASP A 104 -0.78 14.69 4.76
N TYR A 105 -1.25 13.52 5.22
CA TYR A 105 -2.41 12.85 4.64
C TYR A 105 -3.68 13.69 4.88
N ARG A 106 -4.32 14.17 3.79
CA ARG A 106 -5.40 15.18 3.84
C ARG A 106 -6.79 14.68 3.45
N ARG A 107 -6.95 13.43 3.04
CA ARG A 107 -8.28 12.86 2.71
C ARG A 107 -9.07 12.61 3.98
#